data_AF-A0A6A5F473-F1
#
_entry.id   AF-A0A6A5F473-F1
#
_cell.length_a   1.000
_cell.length_b   1.000
_cell.length_c   1.000
_cell.angle_alpha   90.00
_cell.angle_beta   90.00
_cell.angle_gamma   90.00
#
_symmetry.space_group_name_H-M   'P 1'
#
loop_
_entity.id
_entity.type
_entity.pdbx_description
1 polymer ?
#
loop_
_entity_poly.entity_id
_entity_poly.type
_entity_poly.pdbx_seq_one_letter_code
_entity_poly.pdbx_strand_id
1 'polypeptide(L)'
;MSASISAFILTFSTLCGFRAVSGVLSPPTNVRLTSYNMDLVLRWDPPDQPASGLLYTTEYIASIMNYKEGCVNISTLECDLTNLKNPISEYGRYRGRVRVQLGTESSAWVESNEIALDRDTIIGSPSVSLFSNGATIEVSIKDPVFRISTLLGVYNLATYNITYWKHGQKKKAISISDIKQNRVVLSNLDPWTKYCVQVQVNSKMNPNHSVPSAAVCESTTIEEEAPWLAAVVTFVAMAMAVAVVVVAVVYRKRISHFLCPKDALPQHFKEYLLAPPNSSMYLDMRNSHPPKEIFDPVSIIADSSTLEEGLPLEAAGTSCSKQPGTT
;
A
#
# COMPACT_ATOMS: atom_id res chain seq x y z
N MET A 1 103.66 54.49 -25.02
CA MET A 1 103.84 54.64 -23.55
C MET A 1 102.44 54.81 -22.94
N SER A 2 102.15 54.19 -21.78
CA SER A 2 100.80 54.03 -21.19
C SER A 2 99.79 53.29 -22.10
N ALA A 3 99.06 52.26 -21.67
CA ALA A 3 98.31 51.99 -20.42
C ALA A 3 97.00 52.83 -20.32
N SER A 4 95.84 52.27 -19.94
CA SER A 4 95.62 51.01 -19.19
C SER A 4 94.48 50.13 -19.74
N ILE A 5 94.51 48.86 -19.37
CA ILE A 5 93.39 47.90 -19.51
C ILE A 5 92.64 47.83 -18.17
N SER A 6 91.31 47.81 -18.19
CA SER A 6 90.44 47.36 -17.09
C SER A 6 89.09 46.88 -17.64
N ALA A 7 88.49 45.87 -17.01
CA ALA A 7 87.26 45.22 -17.47
C ALA A 7 86.23 45.03 -16.35
N PHE A 8 84.94 45.15 -16.69
CA PHE A 8 83.79 44.63 -15.94
C PHE A 8 82.72 44.22 -16.98
N ILE A 9 82.48 42.93 -17.22
CA ILE A 9 81.64 41.97 -16.45
C ILE A 9 80.14 42.09 -16.77
N LEU A 10 79.54 40.92 -16.99
CA LEU A 10 78.16 40.70 -17.46
C LEU A 10 77.08 41.10 -16.44
N THR A 11 76.04 41.77 -16.90
CA THR A 11 74.72 41.85 -16.23
C THR A 11 73.58 41.75 -17.25
N PHE A 12 73.44 40.59 -17.90
CA PHE A 12 72.24 40.26 -18.69
C PHE A 12 71.08 39.87 -17.74
N SER A 13 70.70 40.81 -16.87
CA SER A 13 69.79 40.59 -15.75
C SER A 13 68.36 40.41 -16.25
N THR A 14 67.87 39.18 -16.15
CA THR A 14 66.55 38.74 -16.61
C THR A 14 65.42 39.51 -15.93
N LEU A 15 64.80 40.46 -16.63
CA LEU A 15 63.50 41.00 -16.24
C LEU A 15 62.34 40.09 -16.70
N CYS A 16 62.53 38.77 -16.57
CA CYS A 16 61.43 37.81 -16.59
C CYS A 16 60.68 37.97 -15.26
N GLY A 17 59.89 39.04 -15.18
CA GLY A 17 59.03 39.31 -14.04
C GLY A 17 57.96 38.25 -13.98
N PHE A 18 58.23 37.16 -13.27
CA PHE A 18 57.20 36.26 -12.77
C PHE A 18 56.24 37.09 -11.94
N ARG A 19 55.14 37.52 -12.56
CA ARG A 19 53.91 37.80 -11.83
C ARG A 19 53.52 36.47 -11.20
N ALA A 20 53.95 36.28 -9.97
CA ALA A 20 53.30 35.37 -9.03
C ALA A 20 51.88 35.89 -8.82
N VAL A 21 51.01 35.56 -9.77
CA VAL A 21 49.58 35.58 -9.56
C VAL A 21 49.32 34.46 -8.56
N SER A 22 49.37 34.78 -7.26
CA SER A 22 48.67 33.98 -6.26
C SER A 22 47.24 33.90 -6.75
N GLY A 23 46.84 32.70 -7.17
CA GLY A 23 45.53 32.49 -7.77
C GLY A 23 44.50 32.68 -6.68
N VAL A 24 43.82 33.82 -6.66
CA VAL A 24 42.66 34.01 -5.80
C VAL A 24 41.60 33.03 -6.30
N LEU A 25 41.58 31.85 -5.68
CA LEU A 25 40.83 30.69 -6.13
C LEU A 25 39.37 31.10 -6.29
N SER A 26 38.84 30.95 -7.51
CA SER A 26 37.50 31.41 -7.86
C SER A 26 36.47 30.80 -6.90
N PRO A 27 35.59 31.62 -6.30
CA PRO A 27 34.66 31.13 -5.29
C PRO A 27 33.54 30.28 -5.93
N PRO A 28 32.85 29.44 -5.12
CA PRO A 28 31.66 28.70 -5.56
C PRO A 28 30.54 29.66 -6.01
N THR A 29 29.69 29.19 -6.91
CA THR A 29 28.56 29.96 -7.45
C THR A 29 27.23 29.39 -6.95
N ASN A 30 26.12 30.13 -7.16
CA ASN A 30 24.75 29.70 -6.87
C ASN A 30 24.52 29.08 -5.46
N VAL A 31 25.23 29.60 -4.46
CA VAL A 31 25.16 29.10 -3.07
C VAL A 31 23.77 29.32 -2.49
N ARG A 32 23.07 28.23 -2.20
CA ARG A 32 21.67 28.20 -1.77
C ARG A 32 21.48 27.27 -0.59
N LEU A 33 20.79 27.77 0.43
CA LEU A 33 20.33 26.98 1.56
C LEU A 33 18.88 26.58 1.29
N THR A 34 18.58 25.29 1.45
CA THR A 34 17.28 24.69 1.14
C THR A 34 16.80 23.85 2.30
N SER A 35 15.49 23.84 2.56
CA SER A 35 14.88 23.00 3.61
C SER A 35 13.65 22.27 3.08
N TYR A 36 13.57 20.96 3.34
CA TYR A 36 12.45 20.10 2.98
C TYR A 36 12.18 19.16 4.16
N ASN A 37 10.98 19.15 4.75
CA ASN A 37 10.69 18.38 5.97
C ASN A 37 11.69 18.63 7.12
N MET A 38 12.12 19.88 7.32
CA MET A 38 13.19 20.28 8.28
C MET A 38 14.59 19.70 7.98
N ASP A 39 14.80 19.16 6.76
CA ASP A 39 16.10 18.69 6.28
C ASP A 39 16.89 19.86 5.67
N LEU A 40 17.85 20.41 6.41
CA LEU A 40 18.55 21.64 6.04
C LEU A 40 19.82 21.32 5.23
N VAL A 41 19.75 21.53 3.91
CA VAL A 41 20.85 21.22 2.98
C VAL A 41 21.35 22.49 2.31
N LEU A 42 22.65 22.76 2.47
CA LEU A 42 23.39 23.80 1.73
C LEU A 42 23.90 23.20 0.42
N ARG A 43 23.70 23.90 -0.70
CA ARG A 43 24.08 23.49 -2.05
C ARG A 43 24.77 24.63 -2.79
N TRP A 44 25.68 24.30 -3.70
CA TRP A 44 26.40 25.29 -4.52
C TRP A 44 26.81 24.67 -5.85
N ASP A 45 27.07 25.52 -6.84
CA ASP A 45 27.66 25.11 -8.11
C ASP A 45 29.18 25.39 -8.08
N PRO A 46 30.01 24.64 -8.83
CA PRO A 46 31.45 24.88 -8.89
C PRO A 46 31.78 26.25 -9.53
N PRO A 47 33.04 26.72 -9.41
CA PRO A 47 33.51 27.89 -10.16
C PRO A 47 33.54 27.59 -11.66
N ASP A 48 33.40 28.62 -12.52
CA ASP A 48 33.25 28.49 -13.98
C ASP A 48 34.39 27.73 -14.69
N GLN A 49 35.58 27.71 -14.08
CA GLN A 49 36.74 26.92 -14.53
C GLN A 49 37.24 26.05 -13.36
N PRO A 50 36.61 24.89 -13.11
CA PRO A 50 36.92 24.08 -11.95
C PRO A 50 38.22 23.30 -12.16
N ALA A 51 39.19 23.48 -11.27
CA ALA A 51 40.39 22.65 -11.22
C ALA A 51 40.05 21.21 -10.78
N SER A 52 40.90 20.25 -11.15
CA SER A 52 40.83 18.88 -10.62
C SER A 52 41.27 18.87 -9.14
N GLY A 53 40.49 18.24 -8.27
CA GLY A 53 40.84 18.08 -6.85
C GLY A 53 40.43 19.25 -5.95
N LEU A 54 39.49 20.10 -6.38
CA LEU A 54 38.85 21.07 -5.51
C LEU A 54 38.12 20.38 -4.35
N LEU A 55 38.31 20.90 -3.13
CA LEU A 55 37.61 20.48 -1.92
C LEU A 55 36.82 21.66 -1.36
N TYR A 56 35.63 21.40 -0.84
CA TYR A 56 34.75 22.40 -0.26
C TYR A 56 34.70 22.25 1.26
N THR A 57 34.67 23.40 1.93
CA THR A 57 34.43 23.48 3.38
C THR A 57 33.30 24.47 3.62
N THR A 58 32.32 24.03 4.42
CA THR A 58 31.12 24.79 4.74
C THR A 58 31.07 25.17 6.21
N GLU A 59 30.40 26.27 6.50
CA GLU A 59 30.04 26.70 7.84
C GLU A 59 28.58 27.15 7.83
N TYR A 60 27.94 27.16 9.00
CA TYR A 60 26.57 27.64 9.15
C TYR A 60 26.37 28.42 10.43
N ILE A 61 25.47 29.40 10.39
CA ILE A 61 25.16 30.29 11.50
C ILE A 61 23.66 30.21 11.80
N ALA A 62 23.32 30.04 13.08
CA ALA A 62 22.01 30.44 13.58
C ALA A 62 22.12 31.92 13.97
N SER A 63 21.13 32.76 13.61
CA SER A 63 21.20 34.24 13.66
C SER A 63 21.58 34.91 15.00
N ILE A 64 21.82 34.16 16.07
CA ILE A 64 22.13 34.63 17.44
C ILE A 64 23.51 34.10 17.92
N MET A 65 24.17 33.24 17.12
CA MET A 65 25.37 32.50 17.50
C MET A 65 26.55 32.79 16.56
N ASN A 66 27.76 32.33 16.91
CA ASN A 66 28.89 32.28 15.98
C ASN A 66 28.65 31.26 14.85
N TYR A 67 29.39 31.42 13.75
CA TYR A 67 29.53 30.37 12.72
C TYR A 67 30.03 29.06 13.34
N LYS A 68 29.39 27.96 12.94
CA LYS A 68 29.70 26.58 13.30
C LYS A 68 30.24 25.85 12.08
N GLU A 69 31.19 24.95 12.29
CA GLU A 69 31.71 24.05 11.26
C GLU A 69 30.59 23.17 10.68
N GLY A 70 30.56 23.04 9.35
CA GLY A 70 29.63 22.22 8.60
C GLY A 70 30.27 20.91 8.12
N CYS A 71 30.33 20.74 6.80
CA CYS A 71 31.11 19.69 6.14
C CYS A 71 32.49 20.26 5.78
N VAL A 72 33.56 19.51 6.01
CA VAL A 72 34.96 19.96 5.79
C VAL A 72 35.65 19.06 4.79
N ASN A 73 36.41 19.65 3.86
CA ASN A 73 37.21 18.94 2.85
C ASN A 73 36.41 17.91 2.01
N ILE A 74 35.15 18.22 1.67
CA ILE A 74 34.28 17.37 0.86
C ILE A 74 34.42 17.67 -0.64
N SER A 75 34.26 16.66 -1.50
CA SER A 75 34.18 16.83 -2.96
C SER A 75 32.75 16.95 -3.49
N THR A 76 31.74 16.75 -2.64
CA THR A 76 30.32 16.93 -2.98
C THR A 76 29.96 18.41 -3.12
N LEU A 77 28.94 18.70 -3.92
CA LEU A 77 28.39 20.04 -4.15
C LEU A 77 27.20 20.38 -3.22
N GLU A 78 27.01 19.54 -2.19
CA GLU A 78 26.03 19.74 -1.13
C GLU A 78 26.53 19.24 0.22
N CYS A 79 25.95 19.79 1.29
CA CYS A 79 26.18 19.44 2.68
C CYS A 79 24.86 19.43 3.45
N ASP A 80 24.49 18.26 4.00
CA ASP A 80 23.41 18.08 4.97
C ASP A 80 23.86 18.62 6.32
N LEU A 81 23.25 19.73 6.76
CA LEU A 81 23.56 20.37 8.05
C LEU A 81 22.76 19.75 9.21
N THR A 82 21.64 19.07 8.93
CA THR A 82 20.78 18.43 9.93
C THR A 82 21.41 17.13 10.47
N ASN A 83 22.27 16.47 9.70
CA ASN A 83 23.01 15.27 10.12
C ASN A 83 24.31 15.57 10.91
N LEU A 84 24.58 16.84 11.24
CA LEU A 84 25.75 17.24 12.01
C LEU A 84 25.54 17.01 13.52
N LYS A 85 26.63 16.86 14.27
CA LYS A 85 26.64 16.65 15.75
C LYS A 85 26.01 17.80 16.56
N ASN A 86 25.73 18.94 15.92
CA ASN A 86 25.28 20.16 16.54
C ASN A 86 23.78 20.35 16.29
N PRO A 87 22.90 20.33 17.32
CA PRO A 87 21.47 20.37 17.11
C PRO A 87 21.01 21.63 16.37
N ILE A 88 20.17 21.42 15.36
CA ILE A 88 19.35 22.43 14.68
C ILE A 88 18.00 22.47 15.39
N SER A 89 17.44 23.67 15.58
CA SER A 89 16.08 23.85 16.10
C SER A 89 15.12 24.18 14.96
N GLU A 90 13.92 23.62 15.06
CA GLU A 90 12.77 23.85 14.20
C GLU A 90 12.33 25.32 14.13
N TYR A 91 12.61 26.14 15.14
CA TYR A 91 12.30 27.58 15.18
C TYR A 91 13.54 28.45 14.89
N GLY A 92 14.66 27.83 14.53
CA GLY A 92 15.91 28.53 14.24
C GLY A 92 15.89 29.19 12.85
N ARG A 93 16.60 30.33 12.75
CA ARG A 93 16.89 30.96 11.47
C ARG A 93 18.36 30.81 11.11
N TYR A 94 18.61 30.30 9.91
CA TYR A 94 19.89 29.78 9.46
C TYR A 94 20.38 30.45 8.19
N ARG A 95 21.70 30.61 8.10
CA ARG A 95 22.43 30.90 6.86
C ARG A 95 23.64 29.98 6.78
N GLY A 96 23.95 29.49 5.58
CA GLY A 96 25.16 28.73 5.31
C GLY A 96 26.19 29.59 4.59
N ARG A 97 27.45 29.17 4.62
CA ARG A 97 28.49 29.67 3.73
C ARG A 97 29.42 28.56 3.29
N VAL A 98 29.99 28.68 2.10
CA VAL A 98 30.94 27.74 1.53
C VAL A 98 32.14 28.48 0.96
N ARG A 99 33.30 27.87 1.04
CA ARG A 99 34.49 28.21 0.27
C ARG A 99 35.06 26.96 -0.39
N VAL A 100 35.76 27.15 -1.49
CA VAL A 100 36.54 26.08 -2.13
C VAL A 100 38.01 26.22 -1.76
N GLN A 101 38.72 25.10 -1.75
CA GLN A 101 40.12 24.96 -1.34
C GLN A 101 40.87 24.07 -2.33
N LEU A 102 42.14 24.40 -2.58
CA LEU A 102 43.04 23.63 -3.43
C LEU A 102 44.44 23.64 -2.78
N GLY A 103 44.81 22.51 -2.16
CA GLY A 103 46.01 22.45 -1.31
C GLY A 103 45.93 23.45 -0.15
N THR A 104 46.80 24.45 -0.13
CA THR A 104 46.84 25.52 0.88
C THR A 104 46.06 26.77 0.48
N GLU A 105 45.66 26.93 -0.78
CA GLU A 105 44.89 28.10 -1.24
C GLU A 105 43.39 27.89 -0.98
N SER A 106 42.67 28.97 -0.62
CA SER A 106 41.21 28.94 -0.42
C SER A 106 40.55 30.19 -1.00
N SER A 107 39.36 30.02 -1.58
CA SER A 107 38.55 31.14 -2.04
C SER A 107 38.07 32.02 -0.89
N ALA A 108 37.54 33.19 -1.23
CA ALA A 108 36.62 33.90 -0.35
C ALA A 108 35.41 33.01 0.02
N TRP A 109 34.83 33.27 1.19
CA TRP A 109 33.54 32.68 1.58
C TRP A 109 32.40 33.29 0.76
N VAL A 110 31.45 32.47 0.35
CA VAL A 110 30.17 32.91 -0.23
C VAL A 110 29.04 32.45 0.68
N GLU A 111 28.21 33.39 1.12
CA GLU A 111 27.03 33.12 1.95
C GLU A 111 25.82 32.73 1.09
N SER A 112 24.91 31.95 1.67
CA SER A 112 23.62 31.58 1.08
C SER A 112 22.53 32.62 1.34
N ASN A 113 21.35 32.39 0.75
CA ASN A 113 20.10 32.90 1.32
C ASN A 113 19.90 32.46 2.79
N GLU A 114 19.08 33.21 3.50
CA GLU A 114 18.62 32.90 4.86
C GLU A 114 17.34 32.05 4.82
N ILE A 115 17.11 31.20 5.82
CA ILE A 115 15.91 30.36 5.99
C ILE A 115 15.49 30.38 7.47
N ALA A 116 14.21 30.69 7.76
CA ALA A 116 13.55 30.40 9.02
C ALA A 116 12.90 29.02 8.91
N LEU A 117 13.36 28.03 9.69
CA LEU A 117 13.02 26.63 9.42
C LEU A 117 11.52 26.34 9.58
N ASP A 118 10.83 27.04 10.51
CA ASP A 118 9.39 26.96 10.74
C ASP A 118 8.55 27.55 9.60
N ARG A 119 9.11 28.39 8.72
CA ARG A 119 8.37 29.14 7.69
C ARG A 119 8.77 28.79 6.27
N ASP A 120 10.07 28.59 6.05
CA ASP A 120 10.65 28.50 4.71
C ASP A 120 10.98 27.05 4.31
N THR A 121 10.79 26.07 5.21
CA THR A 121 10.82 24.65 4.80
C THR A 121 9.68 24.35 3.84
N ILE A 122 9.98 23.60 2.79
CA ILE A 122 8.95 22.92 2.03
C ILE A 122 8.41 21.78 2.91
N ILE A 123 7.10 21.74 3.13
CA ILE A 123 6.43 20.59 3.75
C ILE A 123 6.14 19.58 2.63
N GLY A 124 6.72 18.39 2.73
CA GLY A 124 6.53 17.30 1.79
C GLY A 124 5.15 16.65 1.87
N SER A 125 4.86 15.76 0.92
CA SER A 125 3.54 15.12 0.84
C SER A 125 3.31 14.08 1.95
N PRO A 126 2.08 14.01 2.52
CA PRO A 126 1.71 12.92 3.40
C PRO A 126 1.56 11.62 2.60
N SER A 127 1.77 10.48 3.27
CA SER A 127 1.45 9.18 2.67
C SER A 127 -0.04 8.90 2.81
N VAL A 128 -0.67 8.42 1.74
CA VAL A 128 -2.12 8.17 1.68
C VAL A 128 -2.36 6.72 1.29
N SER A 129 -3.28 6.06 2.00
CA SER A 129 -3.82 4.75 1.66
C SER A 129 -5.34 4.80 1.71
N LEU A 130 -5.99 4.13 0.76
CA LEU A 130 -7.45 4.08 0.64
C LEU A 130 -7.96 2.69 0.98
N PHE A 131 -9.19 2.60 1.49
CA PHE A 131 -9.92 1.36 1.69
C PHE A 131 -11.40 1.57 1.35
N SER A 132 -11.92 0.84 0.37
CA SER A 132 -13.34 0.89 -0.02
C SER A 132 -14.20 0.00 0.87
N ASN A 133 -15.34 0.52 1.32
CA ASN A 133 -16.39 -0.25 1.98
C ASN A 133 -17.75 0.17 1.39
N GLY A 134 -18.28 -0.62 0.46
CA GLY A 134 -19.50 -0.29 -0.27
C GLY A 134 -19.39 1.05 -1.01
N ALA A 135 -20.41 1.89 -0.83
CA ALA A 135 -20.50 3.25 -1.35
C ALA A 135 -19.65 4.30 -0.55
N THR A 136 -18.62 3.85 0.17
CA THR A 136 -17.73 4.70 0.97
C THR A 136 -16.25 4.34 0.76
N ILE A 137 -15.36 5.31 0.99
CA ILE A 137 -13.90 5.10 0.99
C ILE A 137 -13.31 5.71 2.27
N GLU A 138 -12.66 4.90 3.11
CA GLU A 138 -11.79 5.40 4.17
C GLU A 138 -10.46 5.89 3.58
N VAL A 139 -10.13 7.15 3.85
CA VAL A 139 -8.85 7.79 3.54
C VAL A 139 -8.01 7.77 4.80
N SER A 140 -6.95 6.96 4.81
CA SER A 140 -5.98 6.85 5.89
C SER A 140 -4.69 7.59 5.52
N ILE A 141 -4.25 8.49 6.40
CA ILE A 141 -3.22 9.51 6.17
C ILE A 141 -2.09 9.31 7.18
N LYS A 142 -0.84 9.34 6.72
CA LYS A 142 0.35 9.41 7.58
C LYS A 142 1.11 10.70 7.30
N ASP A 143 1.43 11.41 8.38
CA ASP A 143 2.21 12.65 8.40
C ASP A 143 3.51 12.52 7.58
N PRO A 144 3.99 13.61 6.94
CA PRO A 144 5.32 13.63 6.33
C PRO A 144 6.40 13.44 7.41
N VAL A 145 7.37 12.57 7.15
CA VAL A 145 8.50 12.34 8.08
C VAL A 145 9.42 13.56 8.05
N PHE A 146 9.55 14.22 9.19
CA PHE A 146 10.45 15.36 9.42
C PHE A 146 11.77 14.89 10.07
N ARG A 147 12.89 15.56 9.76
CA ARG A 147 14.24 15.14 10.20
C ARG A 147 14.60 15.54 11.64
N ILE A 148 13.93 16.55 12.21
CA ILE A 148 14.30 17.17 13.52
C ILE A 148 13.24 16.93 14.59
N SER A 149 11.97 17.07 14.24
CA SER A 149 10.80 17.00 15.12
C SER A 149 9.64 16.32 14.37
N THR A 150 8.43 16.28 14.92
CA THR A 150 7.25 15.77 14.18
C THR A 150 6.47 16.92 13.51
N LEU A 151 5.63 16.61 12.51
CA LEU A 151 4.76 17.60 11.87
C LEU A 151 3.96 18.40 12.91
N LEU A 152 3.26 17.70 13.80
CA LEU A 152 2.44 18.29 14.87
C LEU A 152 3.27 18.89 16.04
N GLY A 153 4.56 18.53 16.15
CA GLY A 153 5.48 19.13 17.12
C GLY A 153 5.87 20.56 16.77
N VAL A 154 6.00 20.87 15.47
CA VAL A 154 6.29 22.23 14.97
C VAL A 154 5.02 22.97 14.55
N TYR A 155 4.05 22.24 13.99
CA TYR A 155 2.78 22.76 13.49
C TYR A 155 1.60 22.10 14.21
N ASN A 156 1.45 22.38 15.50
CA ASN A 156 0.37 21.88 16.36
C ASN A 156 -1.07 22.21 15.88
N LEU A 157 -1.21 23.15 14.95
CA LEU A 157 -2.46 23.54 14.28
C LEU A 157 -2.51 23.14 12.79
N ALA A 158 -1.63 22.24 12.33
CA ALA A 158 -1.70 21.69 10.98
C ALA A 158 -3.02 20.94 10.75
N THR A 159 -3.49 21.00 9.51
CA THR A 159 -4.67 20.28 9.03
C THR A 159 -4.40 19.65 7.67
N TYR A 160 -5.29 18.77 7.22
CA TYR A 160 -5.26 18.14 5.91
C TYR A 160 -6.35 18.71 5.02
N ASN A 161 -6.00 19.00 3.77
CA ASN A 161 -6.94 19.29 2.69
C ASN A 161 -7.03 18.04 1.80
N ILE A 162 -8.20 17.38 1.80
CA ILE A 162 -8.48 16.18 1.02
C ILE A 162 -9.25 16.58 -0.23
N THR A 163 -8.71 16.30 -1.41
CA THR A 163 -9.37 16.57 -2.70
C THR A 163 -9.60 15.27 -3.46
N TYR A 164 -10.84 15.01 -3.87
CA TYR A 164 -11.22 13.76 -4.53
C TYR A 164 -12.09 13.98 -5.78
N TRP A 165 -12.01 13.06 -6.75
CA TRP A 165 -12.75 13.13 -8.01
C TRP A 165 -13.02 11.74 -8.59
N LYS A 166 -14.12 11.57 -9.36
CA LYS A 166 -14.32 10.36 -10.19
C LYS A 166 -13.19 10.26 -11.22
N HIS A 167 -12.69 9.06 -11.51
CA HIS A 167 -11.62 8.82 -12.46
C HIS A 167 -11.91 9.48 -13.83
N GLY A 168 -10.90 10.10 -14.44
CA GLY A 168 -11.04 10.94 -15.64
C GLY A 168 -11.68 12.33 -15.42
N GLN A 169 -12.41 12.57 -14.32
CA GLN A 169 -13.19 13.79 -14.09
C GLN A 169 -12.54 14.80 -13.12
N LYS A 170 -11.21 14.99 -13.14
CA LYS A 170 -10.50 15.91 -12.21
C LYS A 170 -11.02 17.37 -12.24
N LYS A 171 -11.66 17.80 -13.34
CA LYS A 171 -12.35 19.11 -13.43
C LYS A 171 -13.59 19.24 -12.53
N LYS A 172 -14.10 18.14 -11.97
CA LYS A 172 -15.22 18.08 -11.00
C LYS A 172 -14.72 17.56 -9.64
N ALA A 173 -13.53 17.97 -9.23
CA ALA A 173 -13.00 17.59 -7.92
C ALA A 173 -13.76 18.30 -6.79
N ILE A 174 -13.93 17.59 -5.68
CA ILE A 174 -14.50 18.09 -4.43
C ILE A 174 -13.37 18.15 -3.42
N SER A 175 -13.25 19.27 -2.70
CA SER A 175 -12.22 19.48 -1.68
C SER A 175 -12.85 19.67 -0.31
N ILE A 176 -12.30 18.99 0.70
CA ILE A 176 -12.64 19.12 2.12
C ILE A 176 -11.40 19.66 2.82
N SER A 177 -11.51 20.80 3.49
CA SER A 177 -10.38 21.44 4.20
C SER A 177 -10.41 21.16 5.70
N ASP A 178 -9.32 21.56 6.36
CA ASP A 178 -9.23 21.71 7.83
C ASP A 178 -9.45 20.42 8.64
N ILE A 179 -9.25 19.26 8.01
CA ILE A 179 -9.27 17.95 8.64
C ILE A 179 -8.11 17.83 9.65
N LYS A 180 -8.42 17.53 10.91
CA LYS A 180 -7.44 17.25 11.98
C LYS A 180 -7.18 15.75 12.22
N GLN A 181 -7.90 14.89 11.51
CA GLN A 181 -7.90 13.44 11.74
C GLN A 181 -7.12 12.73 10.64
N ASN A 182 -6.24 11.80 11.05
CA ASN A 182 -5.47 10.96 10.13
C ASN A 182 -6.30 9.86 9.45
N ARG A 183 -7.61 9.78 9.72
CA ARG A 183 -8.58 8.91 9.04
C ARG A 183 -9.86 9.69 8.78
N VAL A 184 -10.38 9.64 7.56
CA VAL A 184 -11.65 10.28 7.16
C VAL A 184 -12.42 9.33 6.25
N VAL A 185 -13.71 9.15 6.47
CA VAL A 185 -14.59 8.40 5.56
C VAL A 185 -15.22 9.36 4.54
N LEU A 186 -15.01 9.09 3.26
CA LEU A 186 -15.72 9.73 2.16
C LEU A 186 -17.01 8.94 1.89
N SER A 187 -18.14 9.48 2.33
CA SER A 187 -19.48 8.87 2.17
C SER A 187 -20.23 9.45 0.97
N ASN A 188 -21.38 8.85 0.64
CA ASN A 188 -22.26 9.27 -0.47
C ASN A 188 -21.54 9.28 -1.84
N LEU A 189 -20.64 8.31 -2.04
CA LEU A 189 -20.00 8.05 -3.33
C LEU A 189 -20.90 7.14 -4.17
N ASP A 190 -20.86 7.27 -5.50
CA ASP A 190 -21.57 6.35 -6.38
C ASP A 190 -20.95 4.95 -6.27
N PRO A 191 -21.74 3.84 -6.29
CA PRO A 191 -21.21 2.48 -6.31
C PRO A 191 -20.51 2.16 -7.64
N TRP A 192 -19.68 1.10 -7.67
CA TRP A 192 -18.91 0.63 -8.83
C TRP A 192 -18.06 1.71 -9.53
N THR A 193 -17.74 2.79 -8.82
CA THR A 193 -17.12 3.99 -9.39
C THR A 193 -15.72 4.15 -8.84
N LYS A 194 -14.73 4.24 -9.74
CA LYS A 194 -13.36 4.54 -9.37
C LYS A 194 -13.20 6.01 -9.02
N TYR A 195 -12.83 6.31 -7.79
CA TYR A 195 -12.45 7.63 -7.32
C TYR A 195 -10.94 7.74 -7.19
N CYS A 196 -10.41 8.96 -7.29
CA CYS A 196 -9.04 9.30 -7.01
C CYS A 196 -9.00 10.38 -5.92
N VAL A 197 -8.07 10.24 -4.97
CA VAL A 197 -7.91 11.10 -3.79
C VAL A 197 -6.47 11.63 -3.75
N GLN A 198 -6.34 12.92 -3.43
CA GLN A 198 -5.07 13.63 -3.26
C GLN A 198 -5.16 14.47 -1.97
N VAL A 199 -4.15 14.34 -1.10
CA VAL A 199 -4.13 14.97 0.23
C VAL A 199 -2.95 15.93 0.32
N GLN A 200 -3.17 17.11 0.90
CA GLN A 200 -2.17 18.17 1.06
C GLN A 200 -2.17 18.63 2.53
N VAL A 201 -0.99 18.95 3.09
CA VAL A 201 -0.89 19.56 4.43
C VAL A 201 -1.18 21.06 4.33
N ASN A 202 -1.99 21.55 5.24
CA ASN A 202 -2.30 22.96 5.44
C ASN A 202 -1.71 23.42 6.78
N SER A 203 -0.97 24.52 6.79
CA SER A 203 -0.38 25.12 8.00
C SER A 203 -0.53 26.63 7.93
N LYS A 204 -0.86 27.27 9.05
CA LYS A 204 -0.99 28.74 9.14
C LYS A 204 0.32 29.44 9.53
N MET A 205 1.33 28.69 9.98
CA MET A 205 2.66 29.23 10.30
C MET A 205 3.60 29.23 9.09
N ASN A 206 3.46 28.23 8.22
CA ASN A 206 4.27 28.09 7.02
C ASN A 206 3.48 28.65 5.81
N PRO A 207 3.89 29.78 5.21
CA PRO A 207 3.20 30.37 4.06
C PRO A 207 3.42 29.60 2.75
N ASN A 208 4.37 28.66 2.70
CA ASN A 208 4.63 27.87 1.50
C ASN A 208 3.62 26.73 1.39
N HIS A 209 3.03 26.56 0.20
CA HIS A 209 2.15 25.43 -0.07
C HIS A 209 2.93 24.11 0.05
N SER A 210 2.44 23.19 0.87
CA SER A 210 3.02 21.85 0.97
C SER A 210 2.86 21.08 -0.35
N VAL A 211 3.74 20.11 -0.58
CA VAL A 211 3.64 19.21 -1.73
C VAL A 211 2.39 18.33 -1.57
N PRO A 212 1.42 18.33 -2.50
CA PRO A 212 0.27 17.43 -2.43
C PRO A 212 0.70 15.98 -2.73
N SER A 213 0.03 15.00 -2.15
CA SER A 213 0.29 13.59 -2.38
C SER A 213 0.15 13.20 -3.85
N ALA A 214 0.74 12.05 -4.21
CA ALA A 214 0.31 11.34 -5.41
C ALA A 214 -1.21 11.07 -5.33
N ALA A 215 -1.87 11.04 -6.49
CA ALA A 215 -3.30 10.70 -6.56
C ALA A 215 -3.47 9.18 -6.44
N VAL A 216 -3.90 8.71 -5.29
CA VAL A 216 -4.24 7.30 -5.05
C VAL A 216 -5.68 7.08 -5.53
N CYS A 217 -5.98 5.97 -6.21
CA CYS A 217 -7.32 5.74 -6.77
C CYS A 217 -7.88 4.37 -6.38
N GLU A 218 -9.09 4.35 -5.83
CA GLU A 218 -9.79 3.17 -5.34
C GLU A 218 -11.21 3.10 -5.90
N SER A 219 -11.82 1.91 -5.93
CA SER A 219 -13.15 1.67 -6.51
C SER A 219 -14.17 1.34 -5.43
N THR A 220 -15.30 2.03 -5.41
CA THR A 220 -16.44 1.67 -4.55
C THR A 220 -17.05 0.34 -4.98
N THR A 221 -17.51 -0.44 -4.01
CA THR A 221 -18.26 -1.68 -4.24
C THR A 221 -19.76 -1.42 -4.05
N ILE A 222 -20.59 -2.46 -4.14
CA ILE A 222 -21.87 -2.44 -3.40
C ILE A 222 -21.55 -2.70 -1.92
N GLU A 223 -22.32 -2.10 -1.02
CA GLU A 223 -22.48 -2.61 0.35
C GLU A 223 -23.10 -4.01 0.25
N GLU A 224 -22.67 -4.99 1.07
CA GLU A 224 -23.27 -6.34 1.01
C GLU A 224 -24.79 -6.23 1.20
N GLU A 225 -25.57 -6.95 0.38
CA GLU A 225 -27.02 -6.69 0.24
C GLU A 225 -27.70 -6.58 1.60
N ALA A 226 -28.17 -5.36 1.88
CA ALA A 226 -28.47 -4.91 3.24
C ALA A 226 -29.27 -5.98 4.02
N PRO A 227 -28.79 -6.49 5.17
CA PRO A 227 -29.20 -7.79 5.72
C PRO A 227 -30.71 -8.04 5.91
N TRP A 228 -31.52 -6.97 5.96
CA TRP A 228 -32.98 -7.06 5.94
C TRP A 228 -33.52 -7.72 4.67
N LEU A 229 -32.87 -7.61 3.50
CA LEU A 229 -33.34 -8.22 2.25
C LEU A 229 -33.21 -9.74 2.31
N ALA A 230 -32.06 -10.25 2.75
CA ALA A 230 -31.85 -11.67 3.02
C ALA A 230 -32.80 -12.20 4.12
N ALA A 231 -33.05 -11.41 5.16
CA ALA A 231 -34.01 -11.75 6.22
C ALA A 231 -35.46 -11.81 5.70
N VAL A 232 -35.87 -10.91 4.81
CA VAL A 232 -37.20 -10.92 4.18
C VAL A 232 -37.36 -12.11 3.25
N VAL A 233 -36.37 -12.40 2.39
CA VAL A 233 -36.39 -13.54 1.47
C VAL A 233 -36.48 -14.87 2.24
N THR A 234 -35.67 -15.03 3.30
CA THR A 234 -35.71 -16.25 4.13
C THR A 234 -37.01 -16.36 4.94
N PHE A 235 -37.56 -15.26 5.47
CA PHE A 235 -38.87 -15.26 6.14
C PHE A 235 -40.00 -15.66 5.19
N VAL A 236 -40.04 -15.11 3.97
CA VAL A 236 -41.04 -15.47 2.95
C VAL A 236 -40.90 -16.95 2.53
N ALA A 237 -39.68 -17.44 2.33
CA ALA A 237 -39.43 -18.85 2.02
C ALA A 237 -39.92 -19.79 3.14
N MET A 238 -39.67 -19.45 4.40
CA MET A 238 -40.14 -20.20 5.57
C MET A 238 -41.68 -20.18 5.68
N ALA A 239 -42.31 -19.02 5.47
CA ALA A 239 -43.76 -18.90 5.47
C ALA A 239 -44.43 -19.75 4.36
N MET A 240 -43.84 -19.74 3.16
CA MET A 240 -44.29 -20.59 2.04
C MET A 240 -44.12 -22.08 2.35
N ALA A 241 -42.99 -22.49 2.93
CA ALA A 241 -42.76 -23.88 3.33
C ALA A 241 -43.79 -24.36 4.38
N VAL A 242 -44.08 -23.54 5.40
CA VAL A 242 -45.13 -23.83 6.40
C VAL A 242 -46.51 -23.93 5.74
N ALA A 243 -46.85 -23.02 4.83
CA ALA A 243 -48.12 -23.07 4.11
C ALA A 243 -48.27 -24.36 3.28
N VAL A 244 -47.23 -24.78 2.56
CA VAL A 244 -47.21 -26.05 1.81
C VAL A 244 -47.38 -27.26 2.73
N VAL A 245 -46.72 -27.29 3.90
CA VAL A 245 -46.88 -28.37 4.89
C VAL A 245 -48.30 -28.41 5.45
N VAL A 246 -48.90 -27.26 5.79
CA VAL A 246 -50.30 -27.19 6.28
C VAL A 246 -51.26 -27.68 5.21
N VAL A 247 -51.09 -27.27 3.95
CA VAL A 247 -51.89 -27.74 2.81
C VAL A 247 -51.73 -29.27 2.63
N ALA A 248 -50.51 -29.79 2.65
CA ALA A 248 -50.25 -31.23 2.53
C ALA A 248 -50.87 -32.05 3.67
N VAL A 249 -50.90 -31.52 4.90
CA VAL A 249 -51.54 -32.17 6.07
C VAL A 249 -53.07 -32.12 5.97
N VAL A 250 -53.66 -30.95 5.68
CA VAL A 250 -55.12 -30.78 5.57
C VAL A 250 -55.69 -31.63 4.44
N TYR A 251 -55.05 -31.60 3.26
CA TYR A 251 -55.49 -32.38 2.11
C TYR A 251 -54.95 -33.82 2.09
N ARG A 252 -54.23 -34.29 3.13
CA ARG A 252 -53.60 -35.62 3.18
C ARG A 252 -54.56 -36.76 2.81
N LYS A 253 -55.80 -36.75 3.30
CA LYS A 253 -56.83 -37.74 2.94
C LYS A 253 -57.27 -37.65 1.48
N ARG A 254 -57.37 -36.43 0.93
CA ARG A 254 -57.81 -36.17 -0.45
C ARG A 254 -56.70 -36.53 -1.46
N ILE A 255 -55.46 -36.14 -1.16
CA ILE A 255 -54.26 -36.49 -1.93
C ILE A 255 -54.03 -38.01 -1.90
N SER A 256 -54.14 -38.65 -0.73
CA SER A 256 -54.03 -40.11 -0.61
C SER A 256 -55.07 -40.86 -1.44
N HIS A 257 -56.30 -40.35 -1.54
CA HIS A 257 -57.36 -40.92 -2.39
C HIS A 257 -57.12 -40.64 -3.90
N PHE A 258 -56.42 -39.57 -4.26
CA PHE A 258 -56.10 -39.22 -5.65
C PHE A 258 -54.90 -40.01 -6.20
N LEU A 259 -53.89 -40.27 -5.35
CA LEU A 259 -52.69 -41.03 -5.71
C LEU A 259 -52.89 -42.55 -5.57
N CYS A 260 -53.73 -42.98 -4.63
CA CYS A 260 -54.08 -44.38 -4.42
C CYS A 260 -55.61 -44.52 -4.31
N PRO A 261 -56.35 -44.62 -5.43
CA PRO A 261 -57.76 -44.99 -5.38
C PRO A 261 -57.91 -46.37 -4.73
N LYS A 262 -58.92 -46.52 -3.85
CA LYS A 262 -59.18 -47.79 -3.15
C LYS A 262 -60.05 -48.72 -4.00
N ASP A 263 -59.56 -49.05 -5.19
CA ASP A 263 -60.23 -49.99 -6.08
C ASP A 263 -60.05 -51.42 -5.54
N ALA A 264 -61.11 -51.96 -4.96
CA ALA A 264 -61.15 -53.34 -4.52
C ALA A 264 -61.14 -54.26 -5.76
N LEU A 265 -60.00 -54.90 -6.03
CA LEU A 265 -59.81 -55.78 -7.19
C LEU A 265 -60.98 -56.78 -7.30
N PRO A 266 -61.73 -56.81 -8.42
CA PRO A 266 -62.88 -57.70 -8.59
C PRO A 266 -62.51 -59.16 -8.34
N GLN A 267 -63.35 -59.88 -7.59
CA GLN A 267 -63.02 -61.21 -7.05
C GLN A 267 -62.59 -62.21 -8.13
N HIS A 268 -63.17 -62.15 -9.34
CA HIS A 268 -62.82 -63.03 -10.46
C HIS A 268 -61.35 -62.91 -10.91
N PHE A 269 -60.72 -61.72 -10.81
CA PHE A 269 -59.28 -61.58 -11.09
C PHE A 269 -58.43 -62.23 -9.99
N LYS A 270 -58.89 -62.18 -8.74
CA LYS A 270 -58.17 -62.79 -7.61
C LYS A 270 -58.19 -64.31 -7.68
N GLU A 271 -59.27 -64.88 -8.21
CA GLU A 271 -59.40 -66.31 -8.49
C GLU A 271 -58.51 -66.74 -9.67
N TYR A 272 -58.52 -65.98 -10.77
CA TYR A 272 -57.63 -66.22 -11.94
C TYR A 272 -56.13 -66.12 -11.61
N LEU A 273 -55.72 -65.22 -10.70
CA LEU A 273 -54.32 -65.02 -10.33
C LEU A 273 -53.81 -65.99 -9.25
N LEU A 274 -54.70 -66.74 -8.59
CA LEU A 274 -54.35 -67.72 -7.55
C LEU A 274 -54.56 -69.18 -8.01
N ALA A 275 -55.20 -69.41 -9.15
CA ALA A 275 -55.24 -70.72 -9.79
C ALA A 275 -53.83 -71.11 -10.31
N PRO A 276 -53.37 -72.35 -10.07
CA PRO A 276 -52.08 -72.80 -10.61
C PRO A 276 -52.14 -72.89 -12.15
N PRO A 277 -51.16 -72.34 -12.88
CA PRO A 277 -51.20 -72.31 -14.34
C PRO A 277 -50.89 -73.69 -14.94
N ASN A 278 -51.92 -74.37 -15.44
CA ASN A 278 -51.82 -75.61 -16.20
C ASN A 278 -51.29 -75.39 -17.65
N SER A 279 -50.40 -74.41 -17.87
CA SER A 279 -49.82 -74.14 -19.19
C SER A 279 -48.54 -74.96 -19.41
N SER A 280 -48.46 -75.64 -20.56
CA SER A 280 -47.28 -76.46 -20.94
C SER A 280 -45.98 -75.66 -20.90
N MET A 281 -46.02 -74.40 -21.33
CA MET A 281 -44.92 -73.44 -21.30
C MET A 281 -44.23 -73.32 -19.92
N TYR A 282 -44.97 -73.41 -18.82
CA TYR A 282 -44.39 -73.31 -17.47
C TYR A 282 -43.80 -74.65 -16.98
N LEU A 283 -44.24 -75.77 -17.57
CA LEU A 283 -43.65 -77.10 -17.35
C LEU A 283 -42.37 -77.28 -18.18
N ASP A 284 -42.36 -76.87 -19.44
CA ASP A 284 -41.15 -76.91 -20.30
C ASP A 284 -40.02 -76.06 -19.70
N MET A 285 -40.34 -74.83 -19.25
CA MET A 285 -39.38 -73.93 -18.59
C MET A 285 -38.89 -74.45 -17.21
N ARG A 286 -39.59 -75.42 -16.61
CA ARG A 286 -39.17 -76.11 -15.38
C ARG A 286 -38.35 -77.37 -15.64
N ASN A 287 -38.48 -77.97 -16.83
CA ASN A 287 -37.79 -79.20 -17.23
C ASN A 287 -36.52 -78.94 -18.05
N SER A 288 -36.32 -77.73 -18.57
CA SER A 288 -35.07 -77.33 -19.23
C SER A 288 -33.89 -77.28 -18.25
N HIS A 289 -32.82 -78.04 -18.52
CA HIS A 289 -31.57 -77.96 -17.75
C HIS A 289 -30.95 -76.55 -17.83
N PRO A 290 -30.32 -76.06 -16.75
CA PRO A 290 -29.59 -74.80 -16.78
C PRO A 290 -28.37 -74.91 -17.72
N PRO A 291 -28.02 -73.84 -18.47
CA PRO A 291 -26.81 -73.83 -19.27
C PRO A 291 -25.56 -73.91 -18.38
N LYS A 292 -24.49 -74.52 -18.89
CA LYS A 292 -23.17 -74.44 -18.23
C LYS A 292 -22.59 -73.04 -18.40
N GLU A 293 -22.68 -72.24 -17.36
CA GLU A 293 -21.91 -71.00 -17.26
C GLU A 293 -20.42 -71.33 -17.06
N ILE A 294 -19.58 -70.80 -17.95
CA ILE A 294 -18.12 -70.90 -17.86
C ILE A 294 -17.65 -69.59 -17.23
N PHE A 295 -16.97 -69.68 -16.08
CA PHE A 295 -16.43 -68.53 -15.36
C PHE A 295 -14.91 -68.49 -15.50
N ASP A 296 -14.39 -67.49 -16.20
CA ASP A 296 -12.95 -67.17 -16.16
C ASP A 296 -12.63 -66.41 -14.86
N PRO A 297 -11.66 -66.87 -14.04
CA PRO A 297 -11.38 -66.27 -12.74
C PRO A 297 -10.54 -64.99 -12.88
N VAL A 298 -11.19 -63.84 -12.79
CA VAL A 298 -10.50 -62.52 -12.73
C VAL A 298 -10.05 -62.24 -11.30
N SER A 299 -8.75 -62.30 -11.04
CA SER A 299 -8.14 -61.85 -9.78
C SER A 299 -7.82 -60.35 -9.82
N ILE A 300 -8.35 -59.59 -8.86
CA ILE A 300 -7.99 -58.18 -8.68
C ILE A 300 -6.72 -58.12 -7.83
N ILE A 301 -5.61 -57.70 -8.44
CA ILE A 301 -4.37 -57.41 -7.73
C ILE A 301 -4.48 -55.98 -7.18
N ALA A 302 -4.45 -55.85 -5.85
CA ALA A 302 -4.26 -54.57 -5.18
C ALA A 302 -2.76 -54.30 -5.07
N ASP A 303 -2.27 -53.28 -5.78
CA ASP A 303 -0.85 -52.90 -5.79
C ASP A 303 -0.52 -52.08 -4.53
N SER A 304 0.52 -52.47 -3.78
CA SER A 304 0.90 -51.77 -2.54
C SER A 304 2.40 -51.84 -2.22
N SER A 305 3.05 -50.67 -2.28
CA SER A 305 4.28 -50.33 -1.57
C SER A 305 4.24 -48.83 -1.27
N THR A 306 4.17 -48.37 -0.01
CA THR A 306 5.23 -48.30 1.04
C THR A 306 6.47 -47.52 0.58
N LEU A 307 7.11 -46.68 1.40
CA LEU A 307 7.06 -46.37 2.85
C LEU A 307 6.54 -44.91 3.05
N GLU A 308 6.32 -44.26 4.21
CA GLU A 308 6.39 -44.46 5.68
C GLU A 308 5.50 -43.30 6.27
N GLU A 309 4.91 -43.21 7.47
CA GLU A 309 4.81 -43.93 8.77
C GLU A 309 3.44 -43.51 9.40
N GLY A 310 3.20 -43.66 10.71
CA GLY A 310 2.74 -42.48 11.48
C GLY A 310 1.70 -42.65 12.60
N LEU A 311 1.09 -43.83 12.76
CA LEU A 311 0.18 -44.18 13.89
C LEU A 311 -1.12 -43.31 14.03
N PRO A 312 -2.14 -43.73 14.84
CA PRO A 312 -3.49 -43.84 14.25
C PRO A 312 -4.66 -43.15 14.98
N LEU A 313 -5.79 -43.10 14.26
CA LEU A 313 -7.19 -43.28 14.67
C LEU A 313 -7.58 -43.14 16.16
N GLU A 314 -8.60 -42.32 16.41
CA GLU A 314 -9.72 -42.73 17.29
C GLU A 314 -11.02 -42.88 16.47
N ALA A 315 -12.01 -43.60 17.00
CA ALA A 315 -12.98 -44.35 16.21
C ALA A 315 -14.33 -43.66 15.95
N ALA A 316 -15.05 -44.18 14.94
CA ALA A 316 -16.43 -43.80 14.65
C ALA A 316 -17.44 -44.32 15.69
N GLY A 317 -18.58 -43.63 15.86
CA GLY A 317 -19.55 -43.95 16.92
C GLY A 317 -21.03 -43.63 16.62
N THR A 318 -21.42 -43.43 15.37
CA THR A 318 -22.83 -43.10 15.02
C THR A 318 -23.72 -44.34 15.12
N SER A 319 -24.35 -44.56 16.28
CA SER A 319 -25.35 -45.62 16.48
C SER A 319 -26.73 -45.03 16.81
N CYS A 320 -27.69 -45.20 15.89
CA CYS A 320 -29.09 -44.87 16.15
C CYS A 320 -29.82 -46.09 16.72
N SER A 321 -30.56 -45.94 17.83
CA SER A 321 -31.59 -46.91 18.21
C SER A 321 -32.75 -46.32 19.00
N LYS A 322 -33.93 -46.41 18.38
CA LYS A 322 -35.26 -46.73 18.92
C LYS A 322 -35.65 -46.20 20.31
N GLN A 323 -36.63 -45.29 20.28
CA GLN A 323 -37.66 -45.13 21.30
C GLN A 323 -38.54 -46.42 21.37
N PRO A 324 -39.00 -46.82 22.56
CA PRO A 324 -40.37 -46.53 23.02
C PRO A 324 -40.38 -45.88 24.43
N GLY A 325 -41.48 -45.37 24.99
CA GLY A 325 -42.86 -45.24 24.50
C GLY A 325 -43.87 -45.61 25.61
N THR A 326 -44.74 -44.66 26.00
CA THR A 326 -45.69 -44.72 27.15
C THR A 326 -45.04 -44.93 28.54
N THR A 327 -45.62 -44.45 29.64
CA THR A 327 -46.89 -43.69 29.85
C THR A 327 -46.64 -42.28 30.35
#